data_AF-A0A2K3LRM2-F1
#
_entry.id   AF-A0A2K3LRM2-F1
#
_cell.length_a   1.000
_cell.length_b   1.000
_cell.length_c   1.000
_cell.angle_alpha   90.00
_cell.angle_beta   90.00
_cell.angle_gamma   90.00
#
_symmetry.space_group_name_H-M   'P 1'
#
loop_
_entity.id
_entity.type
_entity.pdbx_description
1 polymer ?
#
loop_
_entity_poly.entity_id
_entity_poly.type
_entity_poly.pdbx_seq_one_letter_code
_entity_poly.pdbx_strand_id
1 'polypeptide(L)'
;MVDRGQVKTTTSASDLSLKKQELLSSAMKRTSDWIFSQEIPSDVNIQIGESSFTLHKFPLVSKCGYIRKLVSESNDADVCFIDLSDDIPGGAEAFELAAKFCYGINFEINVENIAMLRCVAEFLEMTEDYAVGNLVGRTDAYLNDVALKTIAGSVSILHISESLLPIAEKAKLVSKCIDAIAYIACKESQLCSSGRSDSGSEGVMSSSLSSQQRPVVDWWAEDLTVLRIDIFQRVLIAMMARGFKQFAIGPILMLYAQKSLRGLVRSLTKKIEML
;
A
#
# COMPACT_ATOMS: atom_id res chain seq x y z
N MET A 1 7.15 49.25 -1.32
CA MET A 1 7.85 48.39 -0.34
C MET A 1 6.76 47.78 0.52
N VAL A 2 6.43 46.48 0.49
CA VAL A 2 7.17 45.26 0.18
C VAL A 2 6.15 44.23 -0.33
N ASP A 3 6.41 43.60 -1.48
CA ASP A 3 5.67 42.43 -1.96
C ASP A 3 6.40 41.16 -1.46
N ARG A 4 5.68 40.26 -0.78
CA ARG A 4 6.21 38.99 -0.28
C ARG A 4 5.68 37.87 -1.16
N GLY A 5 6.40 37.59 -2.24
CA GLY A 5 6.16 36.42 -3.09
C GLY A 5 6.45 35.12 -2.34
N GLN A 6 5.44 34.26 -2.18
CA GLN A 6 5.62 32.86 -1.84
C GLN A 6 6.05 32.09 -3.10
N VAL A 7 7.29 31.62 -3.09
CA VAL A 7 7.84 30.68 -4.08
C VAL A 7 7.09 29.36 -3.96
N LYS A 8 6.39 28.96 -5.02
CA LYS A 8 5.72 27.67 -5.13
C LYS A 8 6.67 26.69 -5.82
N THR A 9 7.34 25.86 -5.05
CA THR A 9 8.30 24.86 -5.51
C THR A 9 7.60 23.79 -6.35
N THR A 10 7.81 23.81 -7.66
CA THR A 10 7.47 22.72 -8.58
C THR A 10 8.54 21.63 -8.47
N THR A 11 8.19 20.49 -7.89
CA THR A 11 9.06 19.32 -7.77
C THR A 11 9.30 18.70 -9.15
N SER A 12 10.55 18.74 -9.60
CA SER A 12 11.00 18.28 -10.92
C SER A 12 11.29 16.77 -10.94
N ALA A 13 11.38 16.15 -12.13
CA ALA A 13 11.79 14.74 -12.26
C ALA A 13 13.20 14.48 -11.69
N SER A 14 14.06 15.50 -11.70
CA SER A 14 15.35 15.51 -11.02
C SER A 14 15.22 15.52 -9.49
N ASP A 15 14.22 16.20 -8.91
CA ASP A 15 13.97 16.16 -7.46
C ASP A 15 13.51 14.78 -7.00
N LEU A 16 12.70 14.07 -7.79
CA LEU A 16 12.33 12.68 -7.50
C LEU A 16 13.54 11.73 -7.54
N SER A 17 14.45 11.93 -8.48
CA SER A 17 15.70 11.16 -8.58
C SER A 17 16.66 11.45 -7.43
N LEU A 18 16.80 12.72 -7.04
CA LEU A 18 17.63 13.14 -5.91
C LEU A 18 17.05 12.65 -4.58
N LYS A 19 15.72 12.74 -4.42
CA LYS A 19 15.03 12.22 -3.23
C LYS A 19 15.13 10.70 -3.15
N LYS A 20 15.11 10.00 -4.30
CA LYS A 20 15.41 8.57 -4.37
C LYS A 20 16.86 8.30 -3.93
N GLN A 21 17.85 9.02 -4.43
CA GLN A 21 19.26 8.89 -4.01
C GLN A 21 19.49 9.23 -2.52
N GLU A 22 18.80 10.22 -1.97
CA GLU A 22 18.84 10.57 -0.54
C GLU A 22 18.21 9.48 0.32
N LEU A 23 17.04 8.94 -0.07
CA LEU A 23 16.42 7.82 0.63
C LEU A 23 17.31 6.57 0.58
N LEU A 24 17.94 6.29 -0.57
CA LEU A 24 18.88 5.18 -0.77
C LEU A 24 20.14 5.30 0.11
N SER A 25 20.78 6.48 0.13
CA SER A 25 21.96 6.74 0.97
C SER A 25 21.62 6.70 2.46
N SER A 26 20.40 7.12 2.82
CA SER A 26 19.91 7.06 4.20
C SER A 26 19.61 5.63 4.65
N ALA A 27 19.03 4.78 3.80
CA ALA A 27 18.79 3.36 4.07
C ALA A 27 20.11 2.61 4.31
N MET A 28 21.11 2.80 3.45
CA MET A 28 22.43 2.18 3.61
C MET A 28 23.14 2.61 4.89
N LYS A 29 23.15 3.92 5.18
CA LYS A 29 23.76 4.47 6.41
C LYS A 29 23.04 4.00 7.68
N ARG A 30 21.70 3.98 7.68
CA ARG A 30 20.95 3.45 8.82
C ARG A 30 21.26 1.98 9.05
N THR A 31 21.34 1.19 7.97
CA THR A 31 21.61 -0.24 8.06
C THR A 31 22.99 -0.53 8.63
N SER A 32 24.02 0.20 8.21
CA SER A 32 25.35 0.10 8.83
C SER A 32 25.32 0.44 10.33
N ASP A 33 24.69 1.54 10.74
CA ASP A 33 24.79 2.04 12.12
C ASP A 33 24.22 1.08 13.17
N TRP A 34 23.24 0.22 12.83
CA TRP A 34 22.69 -0.78 13.77
C TRP A 34 23.25 -2.20 13.58
N ILE A 35 23.85 -2.54 12.43
CA ILE A 35 24.49 -3.86 12.22
C ILE A 35 25.89 -3.89 12.84
N PHE A 36 26.65 -2.80 12.75
CA PHE A 36 28.06 -2.74 13.16
C PHE A 36 28.29 -2.65 14.68
N SER A 37 27.25 -2.78 15.51
CA SER A 37 27.42 -2.84 16.97
C SER A 37 27.92 -4.21 17.48
N GLN A 38 28.27 -5.14 16.59
CA GLN A 38 28.72 -6.50 16.94
C GLN A 38 30.15 -6.72 16.43
N GLU A 39 31.03 -7.25 17.28
CA GLU A 39 32.45 -7.55 17.01
C GLU A 39 32.67 -8.67 15.97
N ILE A 40 31.65 -9.02 15.21
CA ILE A 40 31.63 -10.14 14.27
C ILE A 40 31.60 -9.58 12.84
N PRO A 41 32.51 -10.02 11.95
CA PRO A 41 32.48 -9.63 10.54
C PRO A 41 31.21 -10.11 9.83
N SER A 42 30.66 -9.29 8.94
CA SER A 42 29.59 -9.69 8.01
C SER A 42 30.04 -10.82 7.10
N ASP A 43 29.18 -11.80 6.86
CA ASP A 43 29.46 -12.98 6.03
C ASP A 43 28.63 -13.03 4.73
N VAL A 44 27.73 -12.06 4.51
CA VAL A 44 26.95 -11.95 3.27
C VAL A 44 26.71 -10.49 2.88
N ASN A 45 26.77 -10.22 1.57
CA ASN A 45 26.39 -8.96 0.96
C ASN A 45 25.16 -9.17 0.08
N ILE A 46 24.10 -8.40 0.31
CA ILE A 46 22.87 -8.45 -0.48
C ILE A 46 22.75 -7.20 -1.33
N GLN A 47 22.70 -7.37 -2.65
CA GLN A 47 22.54 -6.30 -3.62
C GLN A 47 21.07 -6.17 -4.03
N ILE A 48 20.54 -4.95 -3.95
CA ILE A 48 19.19 -4.59 -4.39
C ILE A 48 19.25 -3.28 -5.17
N GLY A 49 19.21 -3.38 -6.49
CA GLY A 49 19.36 -2.24 -7.38
C GLY A 49 20.72 -1.58 -7.18
N GLU A 50 20.73 -0.33 -6.70
CA GLU A 50 21.96 0.40 -6.39
C GLU A 50 22.40 0.25 -4.92
N SER A 51 21.58 -0.39 -4.07
CA SER A 51 21.86 -0.56 -2.64
C SER A 51 22.54 -1.88 -2.34
N SER A 52 23.53 -1.84 -1.46
CA SER A 52 24.25 -3.01 -0.95
C SER A 52 24.10 -3.08 0.57
N PHE A 53 23.82 -4.28 1.07
CA PHE A 53 23.61 -4.56 2.49
C PHE A 53 24.61 -5.61 2.96
N THR A 54 25.58 -5.20 3.79
CA THR A 54 26.51 -6.11 4.46
C THR A 54 25.88 -6.65 5.73
N LEU A 55 25.52 -7.93 5.73
CA LEU A 55 24.66 -8.59 6.71
C LEU A 55 25.31 -9.90 7.21
N HIS A 56 24.59 -10.59 8.08
CA HIS A 56 24.92 -11.91 8.61
C HIS A 56 23.94 -12.95 8.06
N LYS A 57 24.43 -14.09 7.58
CA LYS A 57 23.63 -15.20 7.04
C LYS A 57 22.65 -15.70 8.08
N PHE A 58 23.11 -15.93 9.32
CA PHE A 58 22.33 -16.58 10.37
C PHE A 58 20.98 -15.88 10.67
N PRO A 59 20.91 -14.57 10.97
CA PRO A 59 19.64 -13.87 11.14
C PRO A 59 18.69 -14.02 9.94
N LEU A 60 19.22 -13.94 8.72
CA LEU A 60 18.42 -14.01 7.50
C LEU A 60 17.89 -15.43 7.24
N VAL A 61 18.76 -16.45 7.18
CA VAL A 61 18.34 -17.83 6.89
C VAL A 61 17.44 -18.42 7.96
N SER A 62 17.46 -17.87 9.19
CA SER A 62 16.55 -18.29 10.25
C SER A 62 15.09 -17.94 9.97
N LYS A 63 14.82 -16.87 9.20
CA LYS A 63 13.46 -16.31 9.01
C LYS A 63 13.05 -16.15 7.54
N CYS A 64 13.99 -16.11 6.61
CA CYS A 64 13.76 -15.95 5.17
C CYS A 64 13.99 -17.28 4.45
N GLY A 65 12.89 -17.91 4.01
CA GLY A 65 12.96 -19.16 3.27
C GLY A 65 13.68 -19.06 1.94
N TYR A 66 13.44 -17.99 1.20
CA TYR A 66 14.08 -17.75 -0.09
C TYR A 66 15.60 -17.65 0.04
N ILE A 67 16.08 -16.85 0.99
CA ILE A 67 17.52 -16.70 1.27
C ILE A 67 18.12 -18.03 1.77
N ARG A 68 17.41 -18.77 2.64
CA ARG A 68 17.86 -20.09 3.08
C ARG A 68 18.10 -21.03 1.91
N LYS A 69 17.18 -21.08 0.92
CA LYS A 69 17.33 -21.90 -0.29
C LYS A 69 18.53 -21.46 -1.11
N LEU A 70 18.66 -20.16 -1.39
CA LEU A 70 19.81 -19.61 -2.14
C LEU A 70 21.16 -19.98 -1.51
N VAL A 71 21.28 -19.87 -0.18
CA VAL A 71 22.49 -20.25 0.55
C VAL A 71 22.72 -21.77 0.50
N SER A 72 21.67 -22.58 0.58
CA SER A 72 21.78 -24.06 0.64
C SER A 72 22.01 -24.71 -0.73
N GLU A 73 21.48 -24.13 -1.80
CA GLU A 73 21.58 -24.65 -3.17
C GLU A 73 22.88 -24.25 -3.87
N SER A 74 23.64 -23.34 -3.27
CA SER A 74 24.95 -22.96 -3.76
C SER A 74 25.97 -24.08 -3.54
N ASN A 75 26.61 -24.51 -4.63
CA ASN A 75 27.74 -25.45 -4.58
C ASN A 75 29.02 -24.78 -4.05
N ASP A 76 28.97 -23.48 -3.78
CA ASP A 76 30.06 -22.70 -3.21
C ASP A 76 29.88 -22.65 -1.70
N ALA A 77 30.84 -23.18 -0.95
CA ALA A 77 30.76 -23.28 0.51
C ALA A 77 30.71 -21.90 1.20
N ASP A 78 30.85 -20.81 0.43
CA ASP A 78 30.96 -19.46 0.92
C ASP A 78 30.19 -18.45 0.06
N VAL A 79 28.86 -18.62 -0.11
CA VAL A 79 28.02 -17.57 -0.72
C VAL A 79 28.10 -16.31 0.13
N CYS A 80 28.93 -15.37 -0.32
CA CYS A 80 29.15 -14.08 0.31
C CYS A 80 28.40 -12.96 -0.42
N PHE A 81 27.71 -13.26 -1.53
CA PHE A 81 26.99 -12.29 -2.34
C PHE A 81 25.67 -12.86 -2.86
N ILE A 82 24.58 -12.11 -2.70
CA ILE A 82 23.24 -12.43 -3.21
C ILE A 82 22.71 -11.21 -3.93
N ASP A 83 22.34 -11.36 -5.20
CA ASP A 83 21.70 -10.31 -5.99
C ASP A 83 20.17 -10.52 -6.04
N LEU A 84 19.42 -9.50 -5.61
CA LEU A 84 17.96 -9.46 -5.58
C LEU A 84 17.41 -8.26 -6.38
N SER A 85 18.21 -7.69 -7.28
CA SER A 85 17.95 -6.38 -7.90
C SER A 85 16.68 -6.30 -8.76
N ASP A 86 16.32 -7.38 -9.46
CA ASP A 86 15.22 -7.35 -10.43
C ASP A 86 13.85 -7.74 -9.82
N ASP A 87 13.84 -8.36 -8.64
CA ASP A 87 12.66 -9.11 -8.18
C ASP A 87 12.04 -8.60 -6.89
N ILE A 88 12.74 -7.77 -6.11
CA ILE A 88 12.27 -7.47 -4.75
C ILE A 88 11.18 -6.38 -4.72
N PRO A 89 9.96 -6.73 -4.25
CA PRO A 89 8.87 -5.77 -4.24
C PRO A 89 9.09 -4.70 -3.17
N GLY A 90 8.87 -3.44 -3.55
CA GLY A 90 9.14 -2.28 -2.69
C GLY A 90 10.63 -1.92 -2.56
N GLY A 91 11.52 -2.64 -3.26
CA GLY A 91 12.93 -2.29 -3.35
C GLY A 91 13.71 -2.40 -2.03
N ALA A 92 14.79 -1.61 -1.94
CA ALA A 92 15.72 -1.63 -0.82
C ALA A 92 15.06 -1.24 0.51
N GLU A 93 14.06 -0.35 0.50
CA GLU A 93 13.34 0.07 1.71
C GLU A 93 12.55 -1.08 2.34
N ALA A 94 11.81 -1.83 1.51
CA ALA A 94 11.06 -2.99 1.97
C ALA A 94 11.99 -4.07 2.53
N PHE A 95 13.12 -4.30 1.86
CA PHE A 95 14.14 -5.23 2.32
C PHE A 95 14.80 -4.78 3.64
N GLU A 96 15.12 -3.50 3.81
CA GLU A 96 15.68 -2.99 5.06
C GLU A 96 14.77 -3.32 6.25
N LEU A 97 13.45 -3.15 6.10
CA LEU A 97 12.49 -3.51 7.15
C LEU A 97 12.44 -5.02 7.39
N ALA A 98 12.47 -5.83 6.33
CA ALA A 98 12.56 -7.29 6.45
C ALA A 98 13.87 -7.74 7.14
N ALA A 99 14.99 -7.10 6.84
CA ALA A 99 16.27 -7.35 7.48
C ALA A 99 16.24 -6.95 8.96
N LYS A 100 15.70 -5.77 9.30
CA LYS A 100 15.47 -5.37 10.71
C LYS A 100 14.64 -6.42 11.46
N PHE A 101 13.57 -6.92 10.85
CA PHE A 101 12.78 -8.01 11.42
C PHE A 101 13.63 -9.27 11.68
N CYS A 102 14.50 -9.63 10.73
CA CYS A 102 15.39 -10.78 10.86
C CYS A 102 16.31 -10.64 12.07
N TYR A 103 16.85 -9.45 12.28
CA TYR A 103 17.72 -9.10 13.41
C TYR A 103 16.98 -8.87 14.73
N GLY A 104 15.64 -9.00 14.75
CA GLY A 104 14.84 -8.76 15.96
C GLY A 104 14.75 -7.27 16.35
N ILE A 105 15.03 -6.37 15.39
CA ILE A 105 14.89 -4.94 15.58
C ILE A 105 13.44 -4.55 15.39
N ASN A 106 12.93 -3.81 16.36
CA ASN A 106 11.56 -3.32 16.33
C ASN A 106 11.42 -2.16 15.35
N PHE A 107 10.34 -2.19 14.57
CA PHE A 107 9.84 -1.08 13.78
C PHE A 107 8.31 -1.11 13.80
N GLU A 108 7.70 0.02 13.49
CA GLU A 108 6.25 0.13 13.45
C GLU A 108 5.69 -0.35 12.11
N ILE A 109 4.69 -1.23 12.16
CA ILE A 109 3.87 -1.58 11.01
C ILE A 109 2.69 -0.60 10.96
N ASN A 110 2.51 0.07 9.81
CA ASN A 110 1.47 1.06 9.62
C ASN A 110 0.86 0.98 8.21
N VAL A 111 -0.13 1.81 7.91
CA VAL A 111 -0.82 1.83 6.61
C VAL A 111 0.07 2.23 5.43
N GLU A 112 1.19 2.91 5.69
CA GLU A 112 2.12 3.39 4.65
C GLU A 112 3.08 2.29 4.21
N ASN A 113 3.51 1.42 5.14
CA ASN A 113 4.51 0.37 4.85
C ASN A 113 3.92 -1.05 4.76
N ILE A 114 2.69 -1.29 5.20
CA ILE A 114 2.12 -2.64 5.26
C ILE A 114 2.06 -3.34 3.90
N ALA A 115 1.78 -2.59 2.82
CA ALA A 115 1.67 -3.17 1.48
C ALA A 115 3.01 -3.75 1.01
N MET A 116 4.09 -2.96 1.11
CA MET A 116 5.44 -3.42 0.75
C MET A 116 5.93 -4.52 1.69
N LEU A 117 5.66 -4.42 3.00
CA LEU A 117 6.03 -5.44 3.98
C LEU A 117 5.37 -6.79 3.68
N ARG A 118 4.07 -6.80 3.39
CA ARG A 118 3.35 -8.04 3.06
C ARG A 118 3.88 -8.67 1.78
N CYS A 119 4.21 -7.84 0.79
CA CYS A 119 4.75 -8.29 -0.50
C CYS A 119 6.18 -8.82 -0.39
N VAL A 120 7.09 -8.11 0.31
CA VAL A 120 8.47 -8.57 0.49
C VAL A 120 8.53 -9.82 1.39
N ALA A 121 7.64 -9.92 2.38
CA ALA A 121 7.53 -11.12 3.21
C ALA A 121 7.04 -12.34 2.39
N GLU A 122 6.11 -12.14 1.44
CA GLU A 122 5.71 -13.19 0.49
C GLU A 122 6.88 -13.61 -0.39
N PHE A 123 7.61 -12.63 -0.94
CA PHE A 123 8.73 -12.85 -1.84
C PHE A 123 9.87 -13.62 -1.16
N LEU A 124 10.26 -13.19 0.04
CA LEU A 124 11.33 -13.80 0.83
C LEU A 124 10.92 -15.09 1.54
N GLU A 125 9.68 -15.54 1.35
CA GLU A 125 9.09 -16.72 2.01
C GLU A 125 9.22 -16.64 3.54
N MET A 126 8.88 -15.49 4.14
CA MET A 126 8.96 -15.26 5.58
C MET A 126 7.71 -15.80 6.29
N THR A 127 7.53 -17.12 6.26
CA THR A 127 6.35 -17.85 6.77
C THR A 127 6.61 -18.51 8.12
N GLU A 128 5.53 -19.02 8.74
CA GLU A 128 5.59 -19.80 9.99
C GLU A 128 6.40 -21.10 9.86
N ASP A 129 6.68 -21.57 8.64
CA ASP A 129 7.54 -22.74 8.40
C ASP A 129 9.00 -22.48 8.80
N TYR A 130 9.41 -21.20 8.89
CA TYR A 130 10.77 -20.80 9.21
C TYR A 130 10.93 -20.26 10.63
N ALA A 131 9.93 -19.51 11.12
CA ALA A 131 9.95 -18.94 12.46
C ALA A 131 8.53 -18.70 12.99
N VAL A 132 8.30 -18.89 14.29
CA VAL A 132 7.01 -18.56 14.90
C VAL A 132 6.79 -17.05 14.91
N GLY A 133 5.61 -16.60 14.47
CA GLY A 133 5.27 -15.19 14.37
C GLY A 133 6.07 -14.47 13.29
N ASN A 134 6.29 -15.11 12.14
CA ASN A 134 7.08 -14.56 11.04
C ASN A 134 6.34 -13.41 10.33
N LEU A 135 7.05 -12.71 9.45
CA LEU A 135 6.60 -11.44 8.90
C LEU A 135 5.30 -11.55 8.08
N VAL A 136 5.07 -12.67 7.36
CA VAL A 136 3.78 -12.91 6.68
C VAL A 136 2.62 -12.96 7.69
N GLY A 137 2.78 -13.71 8.80
CA GLY A 137 1.76 -13.81 9.84
C GLY A 137 1.48 -12.46 10.52
N ARG A 138 2.53 -11.71 10.85
CA ARG A 138 2.39 -10.38 11.51
C ARG A 138 1.72 -9.34 10.60
N THR A 139 2.08 -9.32 9.33
CA THR A 139 1.47 -8.40 8.35
C THR A 139 0.01 -8.77 8.07
N ASP A 140 -0.31 -10.06 7.95
CA ASP A 140 -1.69 -10.52 7.79
C ASP A 140 -2.57 -10.18 9.01
N ALA A 141 -2.04 -10.30 10.24
CA ALA A 141 -2.74 -9.89 11.45
C ALA A 141 -3.03 -8.38 11.45
N TYR A 142 -2.03 -7.54 11.15
CA TYR A 142 -2.22 -6.09 11.07
C TYR A 142 -3.26 -5.68 10.01
N LEU A 143 -3.21 -6.30 8.83
CA LEU A 143 -4.20 -6.07 7.77
C LEU A 143 -5.62 -6.39 8.25
N ASN A 144 -5.82 -7.57 8.84
CA ASN A 144 -7.14 -8.04 9.25
C ASN A 144 -7.70 -7.27 10.45
N ASP A 145 -6.84 -6.96 11.43
CA ASP A 145 -7.27 -6.46 12.74
C ASP A 145 -7.30 -4.94 12.80
N VAL A 146 -6.49 -4.25 11.99
CA VAL A 146 -6.34 -2.79 12.01
C VAL A 146 -6.64 -2.17 10.66
N ALA A 147 -5.88 -2.54 9.63
CA ALA A 147 -5.80 -1.74 8.41
C ALA A 147 -7.06 -1.81 7.53
N LEU A 148 -7.67 -3.00 7.43
CA LEU A 148 -8.86 -3.26 6.61
C LEU A 148 -10.18 -3.05 7.36
N LYS A 149 -10.16 -2.31 8.48
CA LYS A 149 -11.38 -1.95 9.23
C LYS A 149 -12.07 -0.70 8.70
N THR A 150 -11.43 0.06 7.81
CA THR A 150 -11.98 1.29 7.21
C THR A 150 -11.82 1.27 5.68
N ILE A 151 -12.72 1.96 4.97
CA ILE A 151 -12.60 2.10 3.51
C ILE A 151 -11.33 2.89 3.16
N ALA A 152 -11.08 4.03 3.82
CA ALA A 152 -9.90 4.86 3.56
C ALA A 152 -8.58 4.07 3.72
N GLY A 153 -8.44 3.29 4.80
CA GLY A 153 -7.27 2.43 5.00
C GLY A 153 -7.15 1.35 3.92
N SER A 154 -8.25 0.68 3.58
CA SER A 154 -8.28 -0.35 2.53
C SER A 154 -7.92 0.20 1.16
N VAL A 155 -8.40 1.41 0.82
CA VAL A 155 -8.12 2.09 -0.45
C VAL A 155 -6.67 2.56 -0.52
N SER A 156 -6.15 3.13 0.57
CA SER A 156 -4.74 3.55 0.63
C SER A 156 -3.80 2.38 0.35
N ILE A 157 -4.03 1.24 1.02
CA ILE A 157 -3.23 0.03 0.84
C ILE A 157 -3.42 -0.55 -0.57
N LEU A 158 -4.65 -0.56 -1.08
CA LEU A 158 -4.93 -1.03 -2.44
C LEU A 158 -4.20 -0.18 -3.50
N HIS A 159 -4.17 1.14 -3.31
CA HIS A 159 -3.48 2.07 -4.19
C HIS A 159 -1.97 1.82 -4.20
N ILE A 160 -1.35 1.67 -3.01
CA ILE A 160 0.08 1.33 -2.92
C ILE A 160 0.37 -0.03 -3.57
N SER A 161 -0.55 -0.99 -3.45
CA SER A 161 -0.40 -2.33 -4.04
C SER A 161 -0.33 -2.33 -5.56
N GLU A 162 -0.80 -1.27 -6.23
CA GLU A 162 -0.76 -1.15 -7.70
C GLU A 162 0.68 -1.12 -8.25
N SER A 163 1.63 -0.58 -7.50
CA SER A 163 3.05 -0.56 -7.86
C SER A 163 3.81 -1.83 -7.43
N LEU A 164 3.13 -2.77 -6.77
CA LEU A 164 3.69 -4.02 -6.24
C LEU A 164 3.15 -5.25 -6.97
N LEU A 165 2.52 -5.07 -8.13
CA LEU A 165 2.10 -6.17 -8.98
C LEU A 165 3.32 -6.81 -9.67
N PRO A 166 3.35 -8.15 -9.86
CA PRO A 166 2.28 -9.12 -9.59
C PRO A 166 2.27 -9.71 -8.18
N ILE A 167 3.28 -9.45 -7.35
CA ILE A 167 3.42 -10.11 -6.04
C ILE A 167 2.27 -9.77 -5.09
N ALA A 168 1.69 -8.57 -5.18
CA ALA A 168 0.55 -8.17 -4.35
C ALA A 168 -0.70 -9.04 -4.60
N GLU A 169 -0.87 -9.58 -5.82
CA GLU A 169 -1.91 -10.57 -6.13
C GLU A 169 -1.57 -11.93 -5.54
N LYS A 170 -0.31 -12.38 -5.68
CA LYS A 170 0.17 -13.64 -5.09
C LYS A 170 -0.04 -13.65 -3.57
N ALA A 171 0.28 -12.52 -2.91
CA ALA A 171 0.10 -12.29 -1.48
C ALA A 171 -1.38 -12.12 -1.06
N LYS A 172 -2.33 -12.13 -2.01
CA LYS A 172 -3.77 -11.88 -1.81
C LYS A 172 -4.09 -10.50 -1.21
N LEU A 173 -3.16 -9.55 -1.28
CA LEU A 173 -3.32 -8.22 -0.71
C LEU A 173 -4.41 -7.45 -1.46
N VAL A 174 -4.35 -7.47 -2.79
CA VAL A 174 -5.33 -6.79 -3.66
C VAL A 174 -6.75 -7.30 -3.41
N SER A 175 -6.95 -8.63 -3.41
CA SER A 175 -8.27 -9.22 -3.14
C SER A 175 -8.80 -8.89 -1.76
N LYS A 176 -7.95 -8.95 -0.71
CA LYS A 176 -8.36 -8.62 0.66
C LYS A 176 -8.82 -7.17 0.78
N CYS A 177 -8.11 -6.22 0.17
CA CYS A 177 -8.51 -4.81 0.16
C CYS A 177 -9.84 -4.59 -0.59
N ILE A 178 -9.99 -5.17 -1.79
CA ILE A 178 -11.24 -5.08 -2.57
C ILE A 178 -12.42 -5.64 -1.77
N ASP A 179 -12.21 -6.79 -1.12
CA ASP A 179 -13.24 -7.44 -0.31
C ASP A 179 -13.64 -6.59 0.90
N ALA A 180 -12.67 -5.99 1.59
CA ALA A 180 -12.92 -5.10 2.72
C ALA A 180 -13.71 -3.86 2.29
N ILE A 181 -13.30 -3.19 1.20
CA ILE A 181 -14.02 -2.03 0.65
C ILE A 181 -15.46 -2.40 0.33
N ALA A 182 -15.65 -3.49 -0.42
CA ALA A 182 -16.98 -3.92 -0.83
C ALA A 182 -17.86 -4.30 0.37
N TYR A 183 -17.31 -4.98 1.38
CA TYR A 183 -18.02 -5.34 2.59
C TYR A 183 -18.46 -4.11 3.39
N ILE A 184 -17.54 -3.17 3.67
CA ILE A 184 -17.83 -1.99 4.48
C ILE A 184 -18.84 -1.09 3.76
N ALA A 185 -18.64 -0.82 2.47
CA ALA A 185 -19.56 0.01 1.69
C ALA A 185 -20.99 -0.58 1.64
N CYS A 186 -21.12 -1.90 1.47
CA CYS A 186 -22.44 -2.55 1.50
C CYS A 186 -23.10 -2.47 2.88
N LYS A 187 -22.33 -2.70 3.94
CA LYS A 187 -22.83 -2.64 5.32
C LYS A 187 -23.32 -1.24 5.69
N GLU A 188 -22.58 -0.20 5.33
CA GLU A 188 -22.96 1.20 5.58
C GLU A 188 -24.22 1.59 4.79
N SER A 189 -24.30 1.20 3.52
CA SER A 189 -25.49 1.45 2.67
C SER A 189 -26.79 0.86 3.24
N GLN A 190 -26.70 -0.32 3.87
CA GLN A 190 -27.85 -0.99 4.48
C GLN A 190 -28.33 -0.26 5.75
N LEU A 191 -27.42 0.22 6.60
CA LEU A 191 -27.77 0.97 7.82
C LEU A 191 -28.52 2.27 7.50
N CYS A 192 -28.08 3.03 6.49
CA CYS A 192 -28.75 4.26 6.07
C CYS A 192 -30.16 4.03 5.49
N SER A 193 -30.45 2.81 5.03
CA SER A 193 -31.74 2.44 4.43
C SER A 193 -32.76 1.97 5.45
N SER A 194 -32.31 1.39 6.57
CA SER A 194 -33.16 0.79 7.60
C SER A 194 -33.72 1.81 8.60
N GLY A 195 -33.18 3.03 8.67
CA GLY A 195 -33.68 4.09 9.57
C GLY A 195 -35.01 4.74 9.15
N ARG A 196 -35.69 4.22 8.12
CA ARG A 196 -36.95 4.79 7.58
C ARG A 196 -38.19 3.93 7.80
N SER A 197 -38.09 2.86 8.58
CA SER A 197 -39.22 1.97 8.85
C SER A 197 -39.36 1.69 10.34
N ASP A 198 -39.77 2.69 11.12
CA ASP A 198 -40.84 2.54 12.13
C ASP A 198 -41.23 3.90 12.73
N SER A 199 -42.34 4.47 12.26
CA SER A 199 -43.34 5.14 13.11
C SER A 199 -44.55 5.46 12.26
N GLY A 200 -45.52 4.56 12.30
CA GLY A 200 -46.89 4.88 11.90
C GLY A 200 -47.45 5.93 12.85
N SER A 201 -47.58 7.17 12.39
CA SER A 201 -48.58 8.09 12.92
C SER A 201 -49.01 9.00 11.79
N GLU A 202 -50.29 8.91 11.45
CA GLU A 202 -50.98 9.79 10.53
C GLU A 202 -50.88 11.24 10.98
N GLY A 203 -50.78 12.16 10.02
CA GLY A 203 -51.15 13.56 10.22
C GLY A 203 -50.03 14.58 10.06
N VAL A 204 -50.30 15.52 9.14
CA VAL A 204 -49.76 16.88 9.01
C VAL A 204 -48.68 17.08 7.93
N MET A 205 -49.11 17.84 6.93
CA MET A 205 -48.33 18.42 5.84
C MET A 205 -47.12 19.20 6.38
N SER A 206 -45.93 18.89 5.89
CA SER A 206 -44.82 19.85 5.87
C SER A 206 -44.23 19.89 4.48
N SER A 207 -44.68 20.88 3.72
CA SER A 207 -43.98 21.44 2.57
C SER A 207 -42.67 22.07 3.06
N SER A 208 -41.57 21.35 2.89
CA SER A 208 -40.21 21.90 3.00
C SER A 208 -39.43 21.60 1.73
N LEU A 209 -39.51 22.54 0.80
CA LEU A 209 -38.43 23.08 -0.04
C LEU A 209 -37.38 22.09 -0.59
N SER A 210 -37.51 21.83 -1.90
CA SER A 210 -36.44 21.82 -2.91
C SER A 210 -35.03 21.32 -2.51
N SER A 211 -34.69 20.17 -3.12
CA SER A 211 -33.40 19.92 -3.79
C SER A 211 -32.11 19.89 -2.95
N GLN A 212 -32.10 19.11 -1.88
CA GLN A 212 -30.87 18.40 -1.47
C GLN A 212 -30.99 16.89 -1.67
N GLN A 213 -31.43 16.47 -2.87
CA GLN A 213 -31.07 15.15 -3.40
C GLN A 213 -29.61 15.22 -3.88
N ARG A 214 -28.65 15.40 -2.97
CA ARG A 214 -27.41 14.65 -3.11
C ARG A 214 -27.71 13.34 -2.39
N PRO A 215 -28.07 12.24 -3.06
CA PRO A 215 -27.87 10.96 -2.42
C PRO A 215 -26.36 10.90 -2.20
N VAL A 216 -25.99 11.19 -0.96
CA VAL A 216 -24.76 10.82 -0.26
C VAL A 216 -23.83 10.06 -1.20
N VAL A 217 -23.06 10.81 -2.01
CA VAL A 217 -21.81 10.25 -2.50
C VAL A 217 -21.01 10.21 -1.22
N ASP A 218 -21.04 9.04 -0.57
CA ASP A 218 -20.41 8.84 0.72
C ASP A 218 -18.98 9.39 0.63
N TRP A 219 -18.47 10.01 1.69
CA TRP A 219 -17.16 10.66 1.68
C TRP A 219 -16.06 9.70 1.18
N TRP A 220 -16.24 8.39 1.38
CA TRP A 220 -15.33 7.33 0.93
C TRP A 220 -15.30 7.13 -0.59
N ALA A 221 -16.32 7.56 -1.33
CA ALA A 221 -16.32 7.46 -2.79
C ALA A 221 -15.28 8.39 -3.42
N GLU A 222 -14.88 9.47 -2.74
CA GLU A 222 -13.74 10.29 -3.17
C GLU A 222 -12.41 9.51 -3.07
N ASP A 223 -12.26 8.68 -2.03
CA ASP A 223 -11.05 7.88 -1.84
C ASP A 223 -10.85 6.92 -3.03
N LEU A 224 -11.92 6.31 -3.55
CA LEU A 224 -11.85 5.39 -4.70
C LEU A 224 -11.29 6.02 -5.97
N THR A 225 -11.29 7.34 -6.09
CA THR A 225 -10.84 8.04 -7.31
C THR A 225 -9.34 8.03 -7.52
N VAL A 226 -8.56 7.61 -6.52
CA VAL A 226 -7.10 7.47 -6.63
C VAL A 226 -6.68 6.19 -7.36
N LEU A 227 -7.58 5.20 -7.43
CA LEU A 227 -7.29 3.88 -7.99
C LEU A 227 -7.18 3.91 -9.51
N ARG A 228 -6.29 3.08 -10.08
CA ARG A 228 -6.26 2.83 -11.52
C ARG A 228 -7.58 2.22 -11.98
N ILE A 229 -7.95 2.49 -13.24
CA ILE A 229 -9.28 2.14 -13.78
C ILE A 229 -9.59 0.64 -13.69
N ASP A 230 -8.60 -0.22 -13.89
CA ASP A 230 -8.73 -1.67 -13.79
C ASP A 230 -9.04 -2.13 -12.36
N ILE A 231 -8.38 -1.52 -11.37
CA ILE A 231 -8.61 -1.82 -9.95
C ILE A 231 -9.94 -1.23 -9.48
N PHE A 232 -10.24 0.02 -9.86
CA PHE A 232 -11.51 0.67 -9.59
C PHE A 232 -12.69 -0.14 -10.12
N GLN A 233 -12.60 -0.65 -11.35
CA GLN A 233 -13.62 -1.53 -11.92
C GLN A 233 -13.81 -2.80 -11.08
N ARG A 234 -12.72 -3.44 -10.62
CA ARG A 234 -12.80 -4.63 -9.77
C ARG A 234 -13.47 -4.34 -8.42
N VAL A 235 -13.22 -3.16 -7.84
CA VAL A 235 -13.93 -2.70 -6.63
C VAL A 235 -15.44 -2.60 -6.87
N LEU A 236 -15.86 -1.95 -7.96
CA LEU A 236 -17.29 -1.83 -8.28
C LEU A 236 -17.95 -3.19 -8.52
N ILE A 237 -17.28 -4.09 -9.22
CA ILE A 237 -17.77 -5.47 -9.42
C ILE A 237 -17.96 -6.19 -8.09
N ALA A 238 -16.97 -6.11 -7.19
CA ALA A 238 -17.05 -6.72 -5.87
C ALA A 238 -18.16 -6.12 -4.99
N MET A 239 -18.38 -4.80 -5.08
CA MET A 239 -19.49 -4.11 -4.41
C MET A 239 -20.84 -4.61 -4.95
N MET A 240 -21.01 -4.67 -6.27
CA MET A 240 -22.25 -5.17 -6.88
C MET A 240 -22.51 -6.63 -6.52
N ALA A 241 -21.47 -7.48 -6.51
CA ALA A 241 -21.57 -8.88 -6.11
C ALA A 241 -22.01 -9.05 -4.64
N ARG A 242 -21.69 -8.08 -3.77
CA ARG A 242 -22.12 -8.05 -2.36
C ARG A 242 -23.48 -7.36 -2.14
N GLY A 243 -24.17 -6.96 -3.20
CA GLY A 243 -25.50 -6.36 -3.12
C GLY A 243 -25.50 -4.85 -2.90
N PHE A 244 -24.41 -4.15 -3.23
CA PHE A 244 -24.44 -2.69 -3.26
C PHE A 244 -25.46 -2.20 -4.28
N LYS A 245 -26.22 -1.16 -3.94
CA LYS A 245 -27.37 -0.73 -4.73
C LYS A 245 -26.92 -0.17 -6.09
N GLN A 246 -27.45 -0.74 -7.17
CA GLN A 246 -27.05 -0.37 -8.53
C GLN A 246 -27.24 1.12 -8.85
N PHE A 247 -28.32 1.75 -8.36
CA PHE A 247 -28.55 3.18 -8.59
C PHE A 247 -27.49 4.09 -7.93
N ALA A 248 -26.80 3.61 -6.88
CA ALA A 248 -25.73 4.34 -6.20
C ALA A 248 -24.37 4.22 -6.91
N ILE A 249 -24.22 3.29 -7.85
CA ILE A 249 -22.99 3.15 -8.66
C ILE A 249 -22.83 4.32 -9.64
N GLY A 250 -23.93 4.82 -10.22
CA GLY A 250 -23.91 5.92 -11.20
C GLY A 250 -23.19 7.18 -10.69
N PRO A 251 -23.53 7.70 -9.49
CA PRO A 251 -22.82 8.82 -8.87
C PRO A 251 -21.32 8.55 -8.63
N ILE A 252 -20.94 7.34 -8.20
CA ILE A 252 -19.54 6.97 -7.96
C ILE A 252 -18.75 6.97 -9.29
N LEU A 253 -19.32 6.39 -10.35
CA LEU A 253 -18.74 6.41 -11.69
C LEU A 253 -18.58 7.84 -12.22
N MET A 254 -19.59 8.69 -12.04
CA MET A 254 -19.54 10.08 -12.46
C MET A 254 -18.45 10.85 -11.72
N LEU A 255 -18.32 10.64 -10.40
CA LEU A 255 -17.25 11.25 -9.60
C LEU A 255 -15.87 10.81 -10.06
N TYR A 256 -15.66 9.52 -10.28
CA TYR A 256 -14.40 8.97 -10.81
C TYR A 256 -14.05 9.62 -12.14
N ALA A 257 -14.97 9.60 -13.11
CA ALA A 257 -14.77 10.20 -14.43
C ALA A 257 -14.42 11.69 -14.34
N GLN A 258 -15.11 12.45 -13.48
CA GLN A 258 -14.82 13.88 -13.28
C GLN A 258 -13.39 14.12 -12.74
N LYS A 259 -12.92 13.32 -11.77
CA LYS A 259 -11.57 13.46 -11.20
C LYS A 259 -10.50 13.02 -12.19
N SER A 260 -10.68 11.89 -12.88
CA SER A 260 -9.75 11.39 -13.89
C SER A 260 -9.61 12.34 -15.09
N LEU A 261 -10.72 12.89 -15.60
CA LEU A 261 -10.70 13.85 -16.71
C LEU A 261 -10.04 15.19 -16.31
N ARG A 262 -10.32 15.71 -15.11
CA ARG A 262 -9.64 16.91 -14.60
C ARG A 262 -8.14 16.68 -14.43
N GLY A 263 -7.74 15.49 -14.00
CA GLY A 263 -6.33 15.09 -13.93
C GLY A 263 -5.66 15.14 -15.31
N LEU A 264 -6.34 14.60 -16.33
CA LEU A 264 -5.85 14.60 -17.72
C LEU A 264 -5.70 16.02 -18.27
N VAL A 265 -6.72 16.89 -18.08
CA VAL A 265 -6.66 18.29 -18.54
C VAL A 265 -5.50 19.04 -17.90
N ARG A 266 -5.29 18.92 -16.57
CA ARG A 266 -4.16 19.56 -15.88
C ARG A 266 -2.81 19.04 -16.37
N SER A 267 -2.70 17.74 -16.64
CA SER A 267 -1.48 17.14 -17.18
C SER A 267 -1.14 17.70 -18.56
N LEU A 268 -2.14 17.84 -19.43
CA LEU A 268 -2.00 18.43 -20.76
C LEU A 268 -1.62 19.92 -20.69
N THR A 269 -2.25 20.71 -19.81
CA THR A 269 -1.93 22.14 -19.64
C THR A 269 -0.49 22.33 -19.15
N LYS A 270 -0.05 21.57 -18.14
CA LYS A 270 1.35 21.63 -17.67
C LYS A 270 2.35 21.26 -18.76
N LYS A 271 2.02 20.30 -19.63
CA LYS A 271 2.89 19.88 -20.73
C LYS A 271 2.99 20.95 -21.82
N ILE A 272 1.96 21.76 -22.01
CA ILE A 272 1.97 22.92 -22.91
C ILE A 272 2.76 24.08 -22.32
N GLU A 273 2.67 24.34 -21.01
CA GLU A 273 3.43 25.40 -20.33
C GLU A 273 4.94 25.13 -20.21
N MET A 274 5.38 23.88 -20.41
CA MET A 274 6.80 23.48 -20.40
C MET A 274 7.43 23.40 -21.80
N LEU A 275 6.68 23.75 -22.86
CA LEU A 275 7.14 23.86 -24.25
C LEU A 275 7.30 25.33 -24.64
#